data_AF-A0A950ZEG6-F1
#
_entry.id   AF-A0A950ZEG6-F1
#
_cell.length_a   1.000
_cell.length_b   1.000
_cell.length_c   1.000
_cell.angle_alpha   90.00
_cell.angle_beta   90.00
_cell.angle_gamma   90.00
#
_symmetry.space_group_name_H-M   'P 1'
#
loop_
_entity.id
_entity.type
_entity.pdbx_description
1 polymer ?
#
loop_
_entity_poly.entity_id
_entity_poly.type
_entity_poly.pdbx_seq_one_letter_code
_entity_poly.pdbx_strand_id
1 'polypeptide(L)'
;MNPLLLQLRSTIETLDCRQIETSRAELLGIVEALAAAFPNGNGNGDSTHRRLSPREHEVMTMILDGRRLKEIAAMLDISVKTVTTHRSRLLRKLGLEDNLGLYRYGVRNGLIGV
;
A
#
# COMPACT_ATOMS: atom_id res chain seq x y z
N MET A 1 12.19 -11.15 23.36
CA MET A 1 12.00 -11.06 21.90
C MET A 1 11.43 -12.40 21.44
N ASN A 2 10.25 -12.44 20.82
CA ASN A 2 9.54 -13.70 20.54
C ASN A 2 10.24 -14.46 19.39
N PRO A 3 10.82 -15.66 19.62
CA PRO A 3 11.59 -16.38 18.62
C PRO A 3 10.74 -16.81 17.41
N LEU A 4 9.44 -17.05 17.61
CA LEU A 4 8.52 -17.40 16.52
C LEU A 4 8.29 -16.24 15.55
N LEU A 5 8.25 -14.99 16.05
CA LEU A 5 8.11 -13.81 15.20
C LEU A 5 9.36 -13.55 14.33
N LEU A 6 10.55 -13.85 14.86
CA LEU A 6 11.80 -13.73 14.10
C LEU A 6 11.88 -14.79 13.00
N GLN A 7 11.47 -16.02 13.30
CA GLN A 7 11.45 -17.11 12.33
C GLN A 7 10.41 -16.87 11.22
N LEU A 8 9.21 -16.38 11.57
CA LEU A 8 8.18 -16.03 10.59
C LEU A 8 8.67 -14.93 9.64
N ARG A 9 9.30 -13.89 10.19
CA ARG A 9 9.88 -12.78 9.41
C ARG A 9 10.95 -13.27 8.44
N SER A 10 11.93 -14.05 8.91
CA SER A 10 12.99 -14.59 8.06
C SER A 10 12.44 -15.48 6.95
N THR A 11 11.37 -16.25 7.24
CA THR A 11 10.74 -17.14 6.26
C THR A 11 10.03 -16.33 5.17
N ILE A 12 9.30 -15.28 5.55
CA ILE A 12 8.67 -14.36 4.57
C ILE A 12 9.72 -13.68 3.69
N GLU A 13 10.87 -13.28 4.27
CA GLU A 13 11.95 -12.61 3.55
C GLU A 13 12.66 -13.52 2.53
N THR A 14 12.65 -14.84 2.72
CA THR A 14 13.32 -15.82 1.82
C THR A 14 12.38 -16.56 0.88
N LEU A 15 11.07 -16.28 0.95
CA LEU A 15 10.06 -16.94 0.13
C LEU A 15 10.13 -16.46 -1.33
N ASP A 16 10.32 -17.37 -2.28
CA ASP A 16 10.19 -17.05 -3.72
C ASP A 16 8.70 -17.01 -4.08
N CYS A 17 8.17 -15.80 -4.27
CA CYS A 17 6.77 -15.59 -4.61
C CYS A 17 6.31 -16.32 -5.90
N ARG A 18 7.24 -16.74 -6.77
CA ARG A 18 6.91 -17.49 -8.00
C ARG A 18 6.43 -18.91 -7.73
N GLN A 19 6.74 -19.48 -6.57
CA GLN A 19 6.32 -20.83 -6.18
C GLN A 19 4.97 -20.85 -5.43
N ILE A 20 4.37 -19.68 -5.19
CA ILE A 20 3.06 -19.59 -4.55
C ILE A 20 1.98 -19.90 -5.59
N GLU A 21 1.74 -21.18 -5.81
CA GLU A 21 0.60 -21.68 -6.58
C GLU A 21 -0.65 -21.61 -5.69
N THR A 22 -1.34 -20.47 -5.72
CA THR A 22 -2.62 -20.30 -5.03
C THR A 22 -3.77 -20.29 -6.02
N SER A 23 -4.80 -21.09 -5.73
CA SER A 23 -6.03 -21.08 -6.52
C SER A 23 -6.87 -19.83 -6.23
N ARG A 24 -7.76 -19.46 -7.16
CA ARG A 24 -8.69 -18.34 -6.98
C ARG A 24 -9.52 -18.47 -5.69
N ALA A 25 -9.91 -19.69 -5.32
CA ALA A 25 -10.70 -19.96 -4.11
C ALA A 25 -9.88 -19.73 -2.83
N GLU A 26 -8.61 -20.16 -2.80
CA GLU A 26 -7.72 -19.95 -1.67
C GLU A 26 -7.37 -18.47 -1.49
N LEU A 27 -7.13 -17.75 -2.59
CA LEU A 27 -6.93 -16.30 -2.54
C LEU A 27 -8.14 -15.57 -1.97
N LEU A 28 -9.36 -15.95 -2.39
CA LEU A 28 -10.58 -15.36 -1.84
C LEU A 28 -10.73 -15.64 -0.34
N GLY A 29 -10.45 -16.87 0.11
CA GLY A 29 -10.50 -17.20 1.54
C GLY A 29 -9.49 -16.42 2.38
N ILE A 30 -8.29 -16.16 1.84
CA ILE A 30 -7.28 -15.32 2.50
C ILE A 30 -7.77 -13.86 2.58
N VAL A 31 -8.35 -13.32 1.50
CA VAL A 31 -8.91 -11.96 1.48
C VAL A 31 -10.03 -11.81 2.50
N GLU A 32 -10.96 -12.75 2.56
CA GLU A 32 -12.07 -12.75 3.53
C GLU A 32 -11.56 -12.83 4.97
N ALA A 33 -10.59 -13.71 5.23
CA ALA A 33 -9.97 -13.84 6.55
C ALA A 33 -9.23 -12.56 6.97
N LEU A 34 -8.53 -11.90 6.05
CA LEU A 34 -7.87 -10.61 6.30
C LEU A 34 -8.90 -9.51 6.57
N ALA A 35 -9.96 -9.40 5.75
CA ALA A 35 -11.02 -8.42 5.95
C ALA A 35 -11.73 -8.57 7.32
N ALA A 36 -11.96 -9.82 7.76
CA ALA A 36 -12.52 -10.10 9.08
C ALA A 36 -11.55 -9.77 10.24
N ALA A 37 -10.25 -10.03 10.05
CA ALA A 37 -9.21 -9.76 11.05
C ALA A 37 -8.86 -8.27 11.18
N PHE A 38 -9.12 -7.47 10.15
CA PHE A 38 -8.93 -6.03 10.13
C PHE A 38 -10.29 -5.33 9.98
N PRO A 39 -11.15 -5.35 11.02
CA PRO A 39 -12.41 -4.62 10.97
C PRO A 39 -12.09 -3.15 10.70
N ASN A 40 -12.67 -2.62 9.61
CA ASN A 40 -12.50 -1.25 9.12
C ASN A 40 -12.23 -0.30 10.28
N GLY A 41 -11.00 0.22 10.35
CA GLY A 41 -10.64 1.18 11.37
C GLY A 41 -11.65 2.32 11.30
N ASN A 42 -12.42 2.50 12.38
CA ASN A 42 -13.42 3.55 12.52
C ASN A 42 -12.92 4.83 11.83
N GLY A 43 -13.56 5.22 10.73
CA GLY A 43 -13.17 6.31 9.83
C GLY A 43 -13.30 7.71 10.42
N ASN A 44 -12.87 7.87 11.68
CA ASN A 44 -12.76 9.14 12.36
C ASN A 44 -11.29 9.40 12.68
N GLY A 45 -10.67 10.32 11.94
CA GLY A 45 -9.69 11.16 12.62
C GLY A 45 -8.56 11.79 11.83
N ASP A 46 -8.23 11.38 10.59
CA ASP A 46 -7.15 12.11 9.90
C ASP A 46 -7.27 12.13 8.37
N SER A 47 -8.12 13.03 7.89
CA SER A 47 -8.24 13.39 6.48
C SER A 47 -7.03 14.20 5.97
N THR A 48 -5.82 13.90 6.46
CA THR A 48 -4.58 14.56 6.05
C THR A 48 -4.34 14.40 4.55
N HIS A 49 -4.79 13.28 3.97
CA HIS A 49 -4.79 13.09 2.51
C HIS A 49 -5.65 14.09 1.73
N ARG A 50 -6.65 14.75 2.35
CA ARG A 50 -7.41 15.84 1.69
C ARG A 50 -6.57 17.10 1.46
N ARG A 51 -5.41 17.24 2.10
CA ARG A 51 -4.47 18.36 1.90
C ARG A 51 -3.46 18.09 0.77
N LEU A 52 -3.53 16.91 0.14
CA LEU A 52 -2.74 16.60 -1.03
C LEU A 52 -3.20 17.45 -2.20
N SER A 53 -2.25 17.87 -3.03
CA SER A 53 -2.58 18.43 -4.34
C SER A 53 -3.24 17.35 -5.21
N PRO A 54 -4.02 17.75 -6.24
CA PRO A 54 -4.65 16.79 -7.15
C PRO A 54 -3.65 15.76 -7.70
N ARG A 55 -2.44 16.21 -8.06
CA ARG A 55 -1.41 15.33 -8.60
C ARG A 55 -0.78 14.40 -7.56
N GLU A 56 -0.63 14.85 -6.32
CA GLU A 56 -0.16 13.97 -5.24
C GLU A 56 -1.23 12.93 -4.89
N HIS A 57 -2.50 13.32 -4.88
CA HIS A 57 -3.61 12.39 -4.64
C HIS A 57 -3.72 11.35 -5.76
N GLU A 58 -3.59 11.76 -7.01
CA GLU A 58 -3.61 10.85 -8.16
C GLU A 58 -2.45 9.84 -8.11
N VAL A 59 -1.23 10.30 -7.80
CA VAL A 59 -0.08 9.40 -7.58
C VAL A 59 -0.31 8.49 -6.37
N MET A 60 -0.94 8.99 -5.29
CA MET A 60 -1.32 8.18 -4.13
C MET A 60 -2.19 7.01 -4.55
N THR A 61 -3.29 7.29 -5.25
CA THR A 61 -4.28 6.29 -5.67
C THR A 61 -3.62 5.22 -6.53
N MET A 62 -2.81 5.60 -7.53
CA MET A 62 -2.14 4.59 -8.36
C MET A 62 -1.12 3.74 -7.59
N ILE A 63 -0.43 4.31 -6.58
CA ILE A 63 0.44 3.52 -5.71
C ILE A 63 -0.39 2.56 -4.87
N LEU A 64 -1.51 3.01 -4.30
CA LEU A 64 -2.41 2.16 -3.51
C LEU A 64 -3.04 1.04 -4.36
N ASP A 65 -3.25 1.27 -5.66
CA ASP A 65 -3.66 0.28 -6.65
C ASP A 65 -2.54 -0.70 -7.05
N GLY A 66 -1.35 -0.60 -6.44
CA GLY A 66 -0.22 -1.49 -6.69
C GLY A 66 0.61 -1.18 -7.94
N ARG A 67 0.41 -0.02 -8.58
CA ARG A 67 1.18 0.37 -9.78
C ARG A 67 2.63 0.70 -9.43
N ARG A 68 3.55 0.32 -10.32
CA ARG A 68 4.96 0.68 -10.24
C ARG A 68 5.16 2.12 -10.70
N LEU A 69 6.17 2.82 -10.17
CA LEU A 69 6.45 4.22 -10.52
C LEU A 69 6.67 4.46 -12.02
N LYS A 70 7.21 3.45 -12.74
CA LYS A 70 7.38 3.51 -14.20
C LYS A 70 6.05 3.45 -14.95
N GLU A 71 5.09 2.66 -14.45
CA GLU A 71 3.75 2.52 -15.02
C GLU A 71 2.96 3.80 -14.78
N ILE A 72 3.03 4.34 -13.57
CA ILE A 72 2.43 5.63 -13.21
C ILE A 72 2.98 6.73 -14.12
N ALA A 73 4.30 6.79 -14.32
CA ALA A 73 4.95 7.76 -15.20
C ALA A 73 4.42 7.68 -16.64
N ALA A 74 4.25 6.47 -17.17
CA ALA A 74 3.70 6.24 -18.50
C ALA A 74 2.22 6.63 -18.60
N MET A 75 1.38 6.27 -17.61
CA MET A 75 -0.05 6.63 -17.58
C MET A 75 -0.26 8.14 -17.49
N LEU A 76 0.67 8.83 -16.83
CA LEU A 76 0.61 10.24 -16.54
C LEU A 76 1.35 11.13 -17.55
N ASP A 77 1.99 10.53 -18.55
CA ASP A 77 2.85 11.16 -19.55
C ASP A 77 3.90 12.12 -18.94
N ILE A 78 4.57 11.65 -17.88
CA ILE A 78 5.62 12.41 -17.18
C ILE A 78 6.82 11.53 -16.87
N SER A 79 7.95 12.15 -16.53
CA SER A 79 9.15 11.38 -16.16
C SER A 79 8.96 10.62 -14.84
N VAL A 80 9.63 9.47 -14.70
CA VAL A 80 9.70 8.69 -13.45
C VAL A 80 10.27 9.54 -12.30
N LYS A 81 11.19 10.46 -12.59
CA LYS A 81 11.75 11.41 -11.62
C LYS A 81 10.66 12.36 -11.08
N THR A 82 9.75 12.79 -11.94
CA THR A 82 8.61 13.64 -11.57
C THR A 82 7.65 12.88 -10.64
N VAL A 83 7.29 11.64 -11.00
CA VAL A 83 6.46 10.78 -10.12
C VAL A 83 7.15 10.55 -8.77
N THR A 84 8.45 10.28 -8.78
CA THR A 84 9.24 10.10 -7.53
C THR A 84 9.19 11.36 -6.66
N THR A 85 9.25 12.54 -7.27
CA THR A 85 9.13 13.82 -6.56
C THR A 85 7.73 14.00 -5.95
N HIS A 86 6.66 13.70 -6.70
CA HIS A 86 5.30 13.73 -6.17
C HIS A 86 5.12 12.75 -5.01
N ARG A 87 5.62 11.51 -5.15
CA ARG A 87 5.63 10.50 -4.09
C ARG A 87 6.35 11.00 -2.82
N SER A 88 7.56 11.56 -2.95
CA SER A 88 8.30 12.07 -1.79
C SER A 88 7.56 13.23 -1.09
N ARG A 89 6.93 14.13 -1.85
CA ARG A 89 6.13 15.22 -1.27
C ARG A 89 4.88 14.70 -0.58
N LEU A 90 4.19 13.75 -1.20
CA LEU A 90 3.06 13.03 -0.62
C LEU A 90 3.44 12.39 0.71
N LEU A 91 4.48 11.54 0.73
CA LEU A 91 4.91 10.85 1.95
C LEU A 91 5.23 11.85 3.07
N ARG A 92 5.96 12.91 2.74
CA ARG A 92 6.25 14.00 3.69
C ARG A 92 5.00 14.70 4.22
N LYS A 93 4.00 14.97 3.37
CA LYS A 93 2.73 15.59 3.78
C LYS A 93 1.89 14.67 4.68
N LEU A 94 1.97 13.37 4.47
CA LEU A 94 1.29 12.36 5.27
C LEU A 94 2.08 11.95 6.53
N GLY A 95 3.32 12.45 6.70
CA GLY A 95 4.20 12.04 7.81
C GLY A 95 4.66 10.58 7.71
N LEU A 96 4.79 10.05 6.49
CA LEU A 96 5.15 8.67 6.21
C LEU A 96 6.57 8.59 5.66
N GLU A 97 7.26 7.49 5.95
CA GLU A 97 8.64 7.27 5.51
C GLU A 97 8.71 6.46 4.22
N ASP A 98 7.78 5.52 4.02
CA ASP A 98 7.84 4.54 2.95
C ASP A 98 6.46 4.17 2.36
N ASN A 99 6.50 3.33 1.32
CA ASN A 99 5.27 2.87 0.67
C ASN A 99 4.47 1.94 1.56
N LEU A 100 5.11 1.14 2.43
CA LEU A 100 4.40 0.27 3.36
C LEU A 100 3.56 1.10 4.33
N GLY A 101 4.10 2.19 4.88
CA GLY A 101 3.37 3.18 5.65
C GLY A 101 2.19 3.77 4.88
N LEU A 102 2.36 4.02 3.58
CA LEU A 102 1.28 4.49 2.70
C LEU A 102 0.17 3.46 2.51
N TYR A 103 0.48 2.18 2.30
CA TYR A 103 -0.53 1.12 2.23
C TYR A 103 -1.29 0.97 3.55
N ARG A 104 -0.58 0.98 4.68
CA ARG A 104 -1.19 0.94 6.02
C ARG A 104 -2.11 2.15 6.24
N TYR A 105 -1.69 3.33 5.79
CA TYR A 105 -2.51 4.53 5.82
C TYR A 105 -3.76 4.37 4.95
N GLY A 106 -3.62 3.82 3.73
CA GLY A 106 -4.73 3.59 2.82
C GLY A 106 -5.80 2.65 3.40
N VAL A 107 -5.37 1.52 3.98
CA VAL A 107 -6.27 0.58 4.65
C VAL A 107 -6.96 1.22 5.86
N ARG A 108 -6.20 1.90 6.73
CA ARG A 108 -6.74 2.56 7.93
C ARG A 108 -7.79 3.63 7.61
N ASN A 109 -7.64 4.33 6.50
CA ASN A 109 -8.54 5.42 6.09
C ASN A 109 -9.60 4.99 5.08
N GLY A 110 -9.72 3.69 4.76
CA GLY A 110 -10.68 3.18 3.78
C GLY A 110 -10.43 3.70 2.36
N LEU A 111 -9.19 4.09 2.02
CA LEU A 111 -8.79 4.51 0.68
C LEU A 111 -8.47 3.31 -0.23
N ILE A 112 -8.19 2.16 0.38
CA ILE A 112 -8.11 0.87 -0.29
C ILE A 112 -9.33 0.06 0.14
N GLY A 113 -10.13 -0.37 -0.83
CA GLY A 113 -11.09 -1.45 -0.60
C GLY A 113 -10.34 -2.77 -0.67
N VAL A 114 -10.23 -3.45 0.46
CA VAL A 114 -9.87 -4.88 0.54
C VAL A 114 -11.11 -5.73 0.28
#